data_AF-A0A950XY63-F1
#
_entry.id   AF-A0A950XY63-F1
#
_cell.length_a   1.000
_cell.length_b   1.000
_cell.length_c   1.000
_cell.angle_alpha   90.00
_cell.angle_beta   90.00
_cell.angle_gamma   90.00
#
_symmetry.space_group_name_H-M   'P 1'
#
loop_
_entity.id
_entity.type
_entity.pdbx_description
1 polymer ?
#
loop_
_entity_poly.entity_id
_entity_poly.type
_entity_poly.pdbx_seq_one_letter_code
_entity_poly.pdbx_strand_id
1 'polypeptide(L)'
;MQAELLKGKAEEIASRFEADGLRRHQLRAFYDHAKRQLQRLGYGAPFEEIKPEIARLKAFAADRAGRSNNPIPATFKRFIDCNVDAVGDEKSFKSGFMPHFEAVVAYFPAKD
;
A
#
# COMPACT_ATOMS: atom_id res chain seq x y z
N MET A 1 1.12 22.93 -5.95
CA MET A 1 -0.30 22.54 -5.72
C MET A 1 -0.52 21.02 -5.59
N GLN A 2 0.24 20.13 -6.25
CA GLN A 2 0.00 18.67 -6.14
C GLN A 2 0.38 18.02 -4.78
N ALA A 3 1.38 18.55 -4.08
CA ALA A 3 1.90 17.92 -2.85
C ALA A 3 0.96 18.01 -1.63
N GLU A 4 0.25 19.13 -1.44
CA GLU A 4 -0.67 19.30 -0.30
C GLU A 4 -1.95 18.46 -0.44
N LEU A 5 -2.45 18.30 -1.67
CA LEU A 5 -3.57 17.40 -1.96
C LEU A 5 -3.24 15.92 -1.69
N LEU A 6 -1.98 15.51 -1.90
CA LEU A 6 -1.52 14.16 -1.56
C LEU A 6 -1.36 13.97 -0.04
N LYS A 7 -0.89 14.99 0.69
CA LYS A 7 -0.76 14.96 2.15
C LYS A 7 -2.11 14.86 2.85
N GLY A 8 -3.06 15.76 2.54
CA GLY A 8 -4.38 15.76 3.17
C GLY A 8 -5.14 14.46 2.92
N LYS A 9 -5.02 13.89 1.71
CA LYS A 9 -5.61 12.58 1.39
C LYS A 9 -4.97 11.42 2.15
N ALA A 10 -3.64 11.43 2.33
CA ALA A 10 -2.94 10.36 3.03
C ALA A 10 -3.29 10.31 4.53
N GLU A 11 -3.42 11.46 5.18
CA GLU A 11 -3.82 11.57 6.60
C GLU A 11 -5.27 11.11 6.82
N GLU A 12 -6.19 11.51 5.95
CA GLU A 12 -7.59 11.06 5.99
C GLU A 12 -7.69 9.54 5.79
N ILE A 13 -6.95 9.00 4.80
CA ILE A 13 -6.89 7.55 4.54
C ILE A 13 -6.34 6.80 5.76
N ALA A 14 -5.26 7.29 6.37
CA ALA A 14 -4.66 6.68 7.55
C ALA A 14 -5.63 6.66 8.75
N SER A 15 -6.28 7.79 9.01
CA SER A 15 -7.31 7.92 10.05
C SER A 15 -8.49 6.98 9.79
N ARG A 16 -8.92 6.86 8.54
CA ARG A 16 -9.99 5.93 8.15
C ARG A 16 -9.60 4.48 8.39
N PHE A 17 -8.37 4.10 8.05
CA PHE A 17 -7.89 2.73 8.28
C PHE A 17 -7.83 2.39 9.76
N GLU A 18 -7.38 3.32 10.61
CA GLU A 18 -7.39 3.13 12.06
C GLU A 18 -8.83 2.96 12.59
N ALA A 19 -9.74 3.85 12.19
CA ALA A 19 -11.14 3.79 12.60
C ALA A 19 -11.83 2.49 12.14
N ASP A 20 -11.44 1.95 10.99
CA ASP A 20 -11.96 0.67 10.49
C ASP A 20 -11.25 -0.56 11.12
N GLY A 21 -10.27 -0.36 12.01
CA GLY A 21 -9.63 -1.43 12.79
C GLY A 21 -8.38 -2.05 12.15
N LEU A 22 -7.76 -1.39 11.17
CA LEU A 22 -6.45 -1.83 10.65
C LEU A 22 -5.41 -1.71 11.76
N ARG A 23 -4.58 -2.74 11.94
CA ARG A 23 -3.46 -2.71 12.89
C ARG A 23 -2.17 -2.30 12.21
N ARG A 24 -1.25 -1.68 12.95
CA ARG A 24 0.00 -1.16 12.38
C ARG A 24 0.83 -2.27 11.73
N HIS A 25 0.96 -3.42 12.38
CA HIS A 25 1.68 -4.56 11.80
C HIS A 25 1.03 -5.10 10.51
N GLN A 26 -0.30 -5.01 10.37
CA GLN A 26 -0.98 -5.37 9.12
C GLN A 26 -0.60 -4.37 8.03
N LEU A 27 -0.71 -3.07 8.29
CA LEU A 27 -0.32 -2.02 7.34
C LEU A 27 1.15 -2.17 6.88
N ARG A 28 2.06 -2.32 7.85
CA ARG A 28 3.50 -2.45 7.58
C ARG A 28 3.83 -3.68 6.76
N ALA A 29 3.18 -4.82 6.99
CA ALA A 29 3.44 -6.02 6.20
C ALA A 29 3.22 -5.81 4.69
N PHE A 30 2.18 -5.06 4.29
CA PHE A 30 1.93 -4.74 2.88
C PHE A 30 2.93 -3.71 2.35
N TYR A 31 3.21 -2.67 3.13
CA TYR A 31 4.17 -1.64 2.73
C TYR A 31 5.57 -2.21 2.55
N ASP A 32 6.05 -3.05 3.47
CA ASP A 32 7.38 -3.64 3.41
C ASP A 32 7.51 -4.60 2.21
N HIS A 33 6.44 -5.31 1.82
CA HIS A 33 6.42 -6.10 0.59
C HIS A 33 6.57 -5.22 -0.65
N ALA A 34 5.80 -4.13 -0.75
CA ALA A 34 5.89 -3.17 -1.85
C ALA A 34 7.28 -2.50 -1.90
N LYS A 35 7.80 -2.09 -0.73
CA LYS A 35 9.12 -1.48 -0.59
C LYS A 35 10.25 -2.41 -1.02
N ARG A 36 10.15 -3.71 -0.73
CA ARG A 36 11.12 -4.70 -1.22
C ARG A 36 11.17 -4.73 -2.75
N GLN A 37 10.02 -4.63 -3.42
CA GLN A 37 9.99 -4.59 -4.88
C GLN A 37 10.57 -3.28 -5.43
N LEU A 38 10.29 -2.16 -4.76
CA LEU A 38 10.92 -0.88 -5.08
C LEU A 38 12.45 -0.95 -4.97
N GLN A 39 12.98 -1.60 -3.93
CA GLN A 39 14.42 -1.82 -3.77
C GLN A 39 15.00 -2.67 -4.89
N ARG A 40 14.33 -3.77 -5.28
CA ARG A 40 14.76 -4.60 -6.42
C ARG A 40 14.84 -3.82 -7.73
N LEU A 41 13.87 -2.94 -8.01
CA LEU A 41 13.95 -2.01 -9.15
C LEU A 41 15.14 -1.06 -9.01
N GLY A 42 15.43 -0.58 -7.80
CA GLY A 42 16.60 0.25 -7.52
C GLY A 42 17.93 -0.46 -7.77
N TYR A 43 17.94 -1.80 -7.63
CA TYR A 43 19.10 -2.65 -7.93
C TYR A 43 19.15 -3.15 -9.38
N GLY A 44 18.26 -2.64 -10.25
CA GLY A 44 18.29 -2.94 -11.68
C GLY A 44 17.47 -4.16 -12.12
N ALA A 45 16.61 -4.73 -11.26
CA ALA A 45 15.65 -5.72 -11.71
C ALA A 45 14.69 -5.11 -12.75
N PRO A 46 14.37 -5.82 -13.85
CA PRO A 46 13.46 -5.30 -14.85
C PRO A 46 12.03 -5.22 -14.30
N PHE A 47 11.27 -4.20 -14.72
CA PHE A 47 9.90 -3.98 -14.23
C PHE A 47 8.97 -5.16 -14.51
N GLU A 48 9.16 -5.89 -15.61
CA GLU A 48 8.37 -7.08 -15.95
C GLU A 48 8.49 -8.21 -14.91
N GLU A 49 9.62 -8.33 -14.20
CA GLU A 49 9.78 -9.27 -13.08
C GLU A 49 9.12 -8.77 -11.78
N ILE A 50 8.93 -7.46 -11.67
CA ILE A 50 8.42 -6.79 -10.47
C ILE A 50 6.91 -6.63 -10.51
N LYS A 51 6.34 -6.37 -11.68
CA LYS A 51 4.91 -6.26 -11.93
C LYS A 51 4.08 -7.41 -11.34
N PRO A 52 4.42 -8.71 -11.52
CA PRO A 52 3.66 -9.79 -10.89
C PRO A 52 3.78 -9.79 -9.36
N GLU A 53 4.91 -9.35 -8.79
CA GLU A 53 5.07 -9.25 -7.33
C GLU A 53 4.24 -8.12 -6.71
N ILE A 54 4.06 -7.02 -7.45
CA ILE A 54 3.13 -5.95 -7.08
C ILE A 54 1.69 -6.47 -7.16
N ALA A 55 1.34 -7.18 -8.24
CA ALA A 55 0.00 -7.76 -8.41
C ALA A 55 -0.39 -8.74 -7.28
N ARG A 56 0.58 -9.49 -6.73
CA ARG A 56 0.37 -10.37 -5.57
C ARG A 56 -0.18 -9.66 -4.33
N LEU A 57 0.03 -8.35 -4.19
CA LEU A 57 -0.55 -7.58 -3.07
C LEU A 57 -2.09 -7.67 -3.07
N LYS A 58 -2.74 -7.72 -4.24
CA LYS A 58 -4.20 -7.89 -4.33
C LYS A 58 -4.63 -9.27 -3.81
N ALA A 59 -3.90 -10.32 -4.18
CA ALA A 59 -4.16 -11.68 -3.69
C ALA A 59 -3.97 -11.76 -2.16
N PHE A 60 -2.91 -11.14 -1.64
CA PHE A 60 -2.68 -11.06 -0.19
C PHE A 60 -3.76 -10.26 0.54
N ALA A 61 -4.24 -9.17 -0.05
CA ALA A 61 -5.33 -8.38 0.52
C ALA A 61 -6.65 -9.18 0.53
N ALA A 62 -6.95 -9.93 -0.53
CA ALA A 62 -8.11 -10.81 -0.58
C ALA A 62 -8.05 -11.90 0.50
N ASP A 63 -6.92 -12.60 0.63
CA ASP A 63 -6.72 -13.60 1.68
C ASP A 63 -6.91 -13.01 3.08
N ARG A 64 -6.21 -11.90 3.39
CA ARG A 64 -6.27 -11.30 4.73
C ARG A 64 -7.63 -10.69 5.06
N ALA A 65 -8.38 -10.21 4.08
CA ALA A 65 -9.74 -9.71 4.29
C ALA A 65 -10.73 -10.86 4.59
N GLY A 66 -10.48 -12.06 4.09
CA GLY A 66 -11.34 -13.24 4.29
C GLY A 66 -11.08 -14.01 5.59
N ARG A 67 -10.10 -13.61 6.41
CA ARG A 67 -9.77 -14.30 7.66
C ARG A 67 -10.83 -14.05 8.73
N SER A 68 -11.18 -15.09 9.48
CA SER A 68 -12.09 -14.99 10.62
C SER A 68 -11.46 -14.27 11.81
N ASN A 69 -10.16 -14.41 12.00
CA ASN A 69 -9.42 -13.75 13.07
C ASN A 69 -8.55 -12.61 12.52
N ASN A 70 -8.77 -11.42 13.06
CA ASN A 70 -8.02 -10.20 12.72
C ASN A 70 -7.96 -9.92 11.19
N PRO A 71 -9.10 -9.81 10.50
CA PRO A 71 -9.12 -9.44 9.09
C PRO A 71 -8.60 -8.03 8.88
N ILE A 72 -8.09 -7.75 7.68
CA ILE A 72 -7.88 -6.35 7.27
C ILE A 72 -9.23 -5.71 6.90
N PRO A 73 -9.40 -4.39 7.08
CA PRO A 73 -10.63 -3.72 6.68
C PRO A 73 -10.82 -3.68 5.17
N ALA A 74 -12.09 -3.66 4.73
CA ALA A 74 -12.46 -3.56 3.31
C ALA A 74 -11.94 -2.27 2.65
N THR A 75 -11.86 -1.17 3.41
CA THR A 75 -11.28 0.10 2.96
C THR A 75 -9.79 -0.03 2.64
N PHE A 76 -9.03 -0.74 3.47
CA PHE A 76 -7.61 -1.02 3.21
C PHE A 76 -7.43 -1.95 2.02
N LYS A 77 -8.26 -3.01 1.90
CA LYS A 77 -8.25 -3.87 0.70
C LYS A 77 -8.48 -3.06 -0.57
N ARG A 78 -9.51 -2.19 -0.60
CA ARG A 78 -9.82 -1.35 -1.75
C ARG A 78 -8.67 -0.39 -2.09
N PHE A 79 -8.00 0.16 -1.08
CA PHE A 79 -6.80 0.97 -1.29
C PHE A 79 -5.70 0.20 -2.01
N ILE A 80 -5.41 -1.04 -1.60
CA ILE A 80 -4.43 -1.89 -2.28
C ILE A 80 -4.88 -2.18 -3.72
N ASP A 81 -6.13 -2.60 -3.91
CA ASP A 81 -6.67 -2.92 -5.24
C ASP A 81 -6.54 -1.73 -6.21
N CYS A 82 -7.03 -0.55 -5.82
CA CYS A 82 -7.00 0.64 -6.68
C CYS A 82 -5.58 1.11 -7.01
N ASN A 83 -4.66 1.09 -6.04
CA ASN A 83 -3.29 1.54 -6.31
C ASN A 83 -2.52 0.51 -7.15
N VAL A 84 -2.73 -0.79 -6.95
CA VAL A 84 -2.11 -1.83 -7.79
C VAL A 84 -2.65 -1.76 -9.22
N ASP A 85 -3.96 -1.55 -9.41
CA ASP A 85 -4.56 -1.43 -10.76
C ASP A 85 -4.08 -0.18 -11.51
N ALA A 86 -3.69 0.88 -10.78
CA ALA A 86 -3.11 2.09 -11.35
C ALA A 86 -1.63 1.95 -11.74
N VAL A 87 -0.95 0.86 -11.35
CA VAL A 87 0.46 0.61 -11.72
C VAL A 87 0.52 -0.05 -13.11
N GLY A 88 0.76 0.78 -14.13
CA GLY A 88 0.94 0.31 -15.51
C GLY A 88 2.40 0.09 -15.89
N ASP A 89 3.31 0.83 -15.26
CA ASP A 89 4.72 0.94 -15.61
C ASP A 89 5.60 1.23 -14.37
N GLU A 90 6.91 1.26 -14.57
CA GLU A 90 7.86 1.52 -13.49
C GLU A 90 7.64 2.89 -12.83
N LYS A 91 7.27 3.91 -13.62
CA LYS A 91 7.09 5.29 -13.14
C LYS A 91 5.87 5.42 -12.24
N SER A 92 4.73 4.84 -12.62
CA SER A 92 3.50 4.82 -11.84
C SER A 92 3.69 4.07 -10.51
N PHE A 93 4.57 3.06 -10.47
CA PHE A 93 4.97 2.44 -9.22
C PHE A 93 5.89 3.34 -8.36
N LYS A 94 7.01 3.81 -8.92
CA LYS A 94 8.05 4.56 -8.20
C LYS A 94 7.59 5.95 -7.73
N SER A 95 6.85 6.66 -8.57
CA SER A 95 6.44 8.05 -8.33
C SER A 95 4.95 8.21 -8.01
N GLY A 96 4.16 7.15 -8.15
CA GLY A 96 2.73 7.13 -7.83
C GLY A 96 2.44 6.35 -6.55
N PHE A 97 2.32 5.03 -6.67
CA PHE A 97 1.88 4.18 -5.56
C PHE A 97 2.81 4.27 -4.34
N MET A 98 4.13 4.14 -4.53
CA MET A 98 5.05 4.05 -3.39
C MET A 98 5.08 5.30 -2.50
N PRO A 99 5.20 6.54 -3.02
CA PRO A 99 5.13 7.74 -2.19
C PRO A 99 3.79 7.93 -1.47
N HIS A 100 2.68 7.57 -2.13
CA HIS A 100 1.36 7.62 -1.51
C HIS A 100 1.24 6.62 -0.35
N PHE A 101 1.71 5.39 -0.55
CA PHE A 101 1.69 4.37 0.49
C PHE A 101 2.62 4.74 1.66
N GLU A 102 3.80 5.29 1.37
CA GLU A 102 4.71 5.80 2.39
C GLU A 102 4.09 6.93 3.23
N ALA A 103 3.39 7.87 2.58
CA ALA A 103 2.70 8.95 3.29
C ALA A 103 1.61 8.39 4.22
N VAL A 104 0.78 7.46 3.75
CA VAL A 104 -0.26 6.82 4.59
C VAL A 104 0.37 6.12 5.80
N VAL A 105 1.48 5.41 5.59
CA VAL A 105 2.21 4.72 6.66
C VAL A 105 2.81 5.70 7.68
N ALA A 106 3.26 6.87 7.23
CA ALA A 106 3.81 7.91 8.09
C ALA A 106 2.73 8.59 8.96
N TYR A 107 1.54 8.81 8.40
CA TYR A 107 0.40 9.37 9.14
C TYR A 107 -0.34 8.35 10.01
N PHE A 108 -0.18 7.04 9.74
CA PHE A 108 -0.82 6.01 10.54
C PHE A 108 -0.33 6.09 12.00
N PRO A 109 -1.18 5.96 13.02
CA PRO A 109 -0.75 6.11 14.42
C PRO A 109 0.21 5.02 14.89
N ALA A 110 1.12 5.38 15.80
CA ALA A 110 2.19 4.51 16.30
C ALA A 110 1.75 3.49 17.37
N LYS A 111 0.51 3.60 17.86
CA LYS A 111 0.01 2.80 18.97
C LYS A 111 -0.63 1.51 18.44
N ASP A 112 -0.12 0.37 18.89
CA ASP A 112 -0.78 -0.95 18.86
C ASP A 112 -1.15 -1.31 20.31
#